data_AF-A0A7S2MS41-F1
#
_entry.id   AF-A0A7S2MS41-F1
#
_cell.length_a   1.000
_cell.length_b   1.000
_cell.length_c   1.000
_cell.angle_alpha   90.00
_cell.angle_beta   90.00
_cell.angle_gamma   90.00
#
_symmetry.space_group_name_H-M   'P 1'
#
loop_
_entity.id
_entity.type
_entity.pdbx_description
1 polymer ?
#
loop_
_entity_poly.entity_id
_entity_poly.type
_entity_poly.pdbx_seq_one_letter_code
_entity_poly.pdbx_strand_id
1 'polypeptide(L)'
;VGAVIRLRNLKANPELNGAVGAVISYDPQADRWTVKLEGGQEKAVRVDNLYVAPLKAGSYVRITGLKADAALNGMMGLAEAFDETTARWTVKLSGGVRKAFKEDNLVALQRAGRDAD
;
A
#
# COMPACT_ATOMS: atom_id res chain seq x y z
N VAL A 1 -3.11 -10.90 -4.82
CA VAL A 1 -2.37 -9.97 -3.93
C VAL A 1 -3.05 -8.61 -4.04
N GLY A 2 -3.67 -8.17 -2.95
CA GLY A 2 -4.41 -6.90 -2.83
C GLY A 2 -3.54 -5.77 -2.29
N ALA A 3 -4.18 -4.70 -1.80
CA ALA A 3 -3.52 -3.50 -1.30
C ALA A 3 -2.48 -3.81 -0.20
N VAL A 4 -1.35 -3.09 -0.19
CA VAL A 4 -0.41 -3.13 0.94
C VAL A 4 -0.91 -2.16 1.99
N ILE A 5 -0.94 -2.64 3.22
CA ILE A 5 -1.46 -1.96 4.39
C ILE A 5 -0.39 -1.96 5.47
N ARG A 6 -0.59 -1.10 6.46
CA ARG A 6 0.13 -1.13 7.72
C ARG A 6 -0.83 -1.56 8.83
N LEU A 7 -0.40 -2.49 9.66
CA LEU A 7 -1.17 -2.91 10.82
C LEU A 7 -1.09 -1.84 11.91
N ARG A 8 -2.23 -1.51 12.54
CA ARG A 8 -2.27 -0.70 13.76
C ARG A 8 -3.39 -1.18 14.71
N ASN A 9 -3.33 -0.71 15.96
CA ASN A 9 -4.35 -0.96 16.98
C ASN A 9 -4.62 -2.46 17.25
N LEU A 10 -3.67 -3.34 16.95
CA LEU A 10 -3.73 -4.74 17.34
C LEU A 10 -3.50 -4.84 18.85
N LYS A 11 -4.56 -5.23 19.57
CA LYS A 11 -4.50 -5.41 21.03
C LYS A 11 -3.89 -6.77 21.43
N ALA A 12 -4.16 -7.81 20.64
CA ALA A 12 -3.71 -9.17 20.95
C ALA A 12 -2.29 -9.48 20.46
N ASN A 13 -1.75 -8.69 19.52
CA ASN A 13 -0.40 -8.83 18.97
C ASN A 13 0.18 -7.41 18.74
N PRO A 14 0.39 -6.63 19.81
CA PRO A 14 0.80 -5.23 19.69
C PRO A 14 2.16 -5.04 19.02
N GLU A 15 3.03 -6.05 19.06
CA GLU A 15 4.32 -6.10 18.37
C GLU A 15 4.21 -6.07 16.84
N LEU A 16 3.05 -6.43 16.30
CA LEU A 16 2.77 -6.34 14.87
C LEU A 16 2.27 -4.96 14.45
N ASN A 17 2.02 -4.03 15.38
CA ASN A 17 1.66 -2.66 15.03
C ASN A 17 2.84 -1.97 14.32
N GLY A 18 2.57 -1.36 13.18
CA GLY A 18 3.58 -0.78 12.30
C GLY A 18 4.07 -1.73 11.20
N ALA A 19 3.83 -3.05 11.34
CA ALA A 19 4.18 -4.04 10.34
C ALA A 19 3.40 -3.82 9.03
N VAL A 20 4.07 -4.12 7.92
CA VAL A 20 3.55 -3.94 6.56
C VAL A 20 3.22 -5.31 5.98
N GLY A 21 2.11 -5.38 5.24
CA GLY A 21 1.72 -6.59 4.55
C GLY A 21 0.72 -6.33 3.43
N ALA A 22 0.55 -7.32 2.56
CA ALA A 22 -0.45 -7.27 1.51
C ALA A 22 -1.71 -8.02 1.93
N VAL A 23 -2.86 -7.42 1.68
CA VAL A 23 -4.15 -8.10 1.83
C VAL A 23 -4.23 -9.25 0.82
N ILE A 24 -4.60 -10.45 1.27
CA ILE A 24 -4.77 -11.64 0.43
C ILE A 24 -6.24 -11.91 0.16
N SER A 25 -7.06 -11.96 1.21
CA SER A 25 -8.47 -12.35 1.13
C SER A 25 -9.29 -11.76 2.27
N TYR A 26 -10.60 -11.70 2.08
CA TYR A 26 -11.56 -11.38 3.13
C TYR A 26 -12.37 -12.64 3.46
N ASP A 27 -12.47 -12.95 4.75
CA ASP A 27 -13.33 -14.00 5.27
C ASP A 27 -14.63 -13.38 5.82
N PRO A 28 -15.77 -13.56 5.14
CA PRO A 28 -17.04 -12.98 5.57
C PRO A 28 -17.64 -13.67 6.81
N GLN A 29 -17.24 -14.90 7.14
CA GLN A 29 -17.73 -15.59 8.34
C GLN A 29 -17.04 -15.07 9.59
N ALA A 30 -15.74 -14.79 9.48
CA ALA A 30 -14.94 -14.26 10.59
C ALA A 30 -14.93 -12.73 10.69
N ASP A 31 -15.44 -12.03 9.67
CA ASP A 31 -15.31 -10.57 9.47
C ASP A 31 -13.85 -10.11 9.62
N ARG A 32 -12.96 -10.80 8.89
CA ARG A 32 -11.51 -10.59 8.97
C ARG A 32 -10.84 -10.61 7.60
N TRP A 33 -9.81 -9.81 7.48
CA TRP A 33 -8.91 -9.78 6.35
C TRP A 33 -7.66 -10.60 6.65
N THR A 34 -7.29 -11.47 5.72
CA THR A 34 -6.00 -12.16 5.73
C THR A 34 -4.95 -11.23 5.14
N VAL A 35 -3.93 -10.90 5.93
CA VAL A 35 -2.79 -10.09 5.51
C VAL A 35 -1.53 -10.94 5.55
N LYS A 36 -0.77 -10.96 4.45
CA LYS A 36 0.57 -11.54 4.42
C LYS A 36 1.61 -10.46 4.66
N LEU A 37 2.30 -10.57 5.79
CA LEU A 37 3.38 -9.69 6.19
C LEU A 37 4.63 -9.96 5.35
N GLU A 38 5.55 -9.01 5.32
CA GLU A 38 6.79 -9.11 4.53
C GLU A 38 7.65 -10.34 4.88
N GLY A 39 7.58 -10.82 6.13
CA GLY A 39 8.21 -12.07 6.59
C GLY A 39 7.53 -13.36 6.12
N GLY A 40 6.48 -13.25 5.29
CA GLY A 40 5.71 -14.40 4.77
C GLY A 40 4.61 -14.91 5.70
N GLN A 41 4.59 -14.48 6.97
CA GLN A 41 3.55 -14.81 7.93
C GLN A 41 2.20 -14.22 7.52
N GLU A 42 1.13 -15.00 7.67
CA GLU A 42 -0.24 -14.55 7.45
C GLU A 42 -0.96 -14.26 8.77
N LYS A 43 -1.76 -13.19 8.80
CA LYS A 43 -2.54 -12.79 9.97
C LYS A 43 -3.96 -12.40 9.58
N ALA A 44 -4.94 -12.95 10.29
CA ALA A 44 -6.33 -12.55 10.19
C ALA A 44 -6.62 -11.36 11.12
N VAL A 45 -6.90 -10.20 10.55
CA VAL A 45 -7.08 -8.92 11.26
C VAL A 45 -8.40 -8.25 10.88
N ARG A 46 -8.93 -7.39 11.74
CA ARG A 46 -10.14 -6.61 11.42
C ARG A 46 -9.79 -5.48 10.46
N VAL A 47 -10.78 -4.99 9.72
CA VAL A 47 -10.60 -3.82 8.85
C VAL A 47 -10.08 -2.59 9.60
N ASP A 48 -10.52 -2.38 10.84
CA ASP A 48 -10.04 -1.28 11.72
C ASP A 48 -8.56 -1.39 12.09
N ASN A 49 -7.94 -2.55 11.86
CA ASN A 49 -6.51 -2.76 12.06
C ASN A 49 -5.70 -2.52 10.78
N LEU A 50 -6.36 -2.31 9.64
CA LEU A 50 -5.74 -2.05 8.35
C LEU A 50 -5.68 -0.56 8.10
N TYR A 51 -4.47 -0.03 7.98
CA TYR A 51 -4.26 1.35 7.56
C TYR A 51 -3.54 1.37 6.23
N VAL A 52 -4.24 1.79 5.18
CA VAL A 52 -3.57 2.24 3.96
C VAL A 52 -2.78 3.49 4.34
N ALA A 53 -1.46 3.44 4.21
CA ALA A 53 -0.65 4.60 4.55
C ALA A 53 -1.03 5.75 3.60
N PRO A 54 -1.38 6.94 4.12
CA PRO A 54 -1.76 8.06 3.28
C PRO A 54 -0.62 8.42 2.34
N LEU A 55 -0.93 8.63 1.07
CA LEU A 55 0.05 9.09 0.11
C LEU A 55 0.41 10.55 0.38
N LYS A 56 1.71 10.83 0.34
CA LYS A 56 2.24 12.19 0.32
C LYS A 56 3.22 12.35 -0.84
N ALA A 57 3.42 13.58 -1.29
CA ALA A 57 4.50 13.89 -2.20
C ALA A 57 5.84 13.36 -1.65
N GLY A 58 6.61 12.71 -2.51
CA GLY A 58 7.84 11.99 -2.15
C GLY A 58 7.63 10.53 -1.69
N SER A 59 6.39 10.03 -1.62
CA SER A 59 6.16 8.62 -1.31
C SER A 59 6.63 7.73 -2.44
N TYR A 60 7.36 6.66 -2.14
CA TYR A 60 7.53 5.58 -3.11
C TYR A 60 6.23 4.81 -3.17
N VAL A 61 5.82 4.41 -4.36
CA VAL A 61 4.56 3.71 -4.58
C VAL A 61 4.77 2.53 -5.52
N ARG A 62 3.96 1.49 -5.33
CA ARG A 62 3.75 0.43 -6.31
C ARG A 62 2.40 0.65 -6.99
N ILE A 63 2.38 0.53 -8.31
CA ILE A 63 1.15 0.59 -9.10
C ILE A 63 0.43 -0.74 -8.98
N THR A 64 -0.88 -0.69 -8.72
CA THR A 64 -1.73 -1.87 -8.59
C THR A 64 -3.13 -1.61 -9.17
N GLY A 65 -3.90 -2.67 -9.40
CA GLY A 65 -5.32 -2.57 -9.70
C GLY A 65 -5.68 -1.93 -11.05
N LEU A 66 -4.73 -1.66 -11.94
CA LEU A 66 -5.04 -1.15 -13.28
C LEU A 66 -5.63 -2.26 -14.13
N LYS A 67 -6.83 -2.01 -14.66
CA LYS A 67 -7.52 -2.91 -15.58
C LYS A 67 -7.20 -2.62 -17.04
N ALA A 68 -7.12 -1.32 -17.39
CA ALA A 68 -6.88 -0.87 -18.77
C ALA A 68 -5.42 -1.01 -19.22
N ASP A 69 -4.46 -0.96 -18.29
CA ASP A 69 -3.04 -1.10 -18.56
C ASP A 69 -2.38 -1.97 -17.48
N ALA A 70 -2.70 -3.27 -17.53
CA ALA A 70 -2.26 -4.22 -16.53
C ALA A 70 -0.74 -4.43 -16.51
N ALA A 71 -0.04 -4.08 -17.60
CA ALA A 71 1.42 -4.19 -17.70
C ALA A 71 2.16 -3.25 -16.73
N LEU A 72 1.51 -2.16 -16.30
CA LEU A 72 2.05 -1.26 -15.30
C LEU A 72 1.89 -1.77 -13.86
N ASN A 73 1.01 -2.75 -13.62
CA ASN A 73 0.84 -3.31 -12.28
C ASN A 73 2.14 -3.98 -11.81
N GLY A 74 2.51 -3.71 -10.56
CA GLY A 74 3.76 -4.17 -9.98
C GLY A 74 4.95 -3.22 -10.19
N MET A 75 4.89 -2.29 -11.15
CA MET A 75 5.92 -1.26 -11.31
C MET A 75 5.96 -0.30 -10.12
N MET A 76 7.13 0.28 -9.87
CA MET A 76 7.36 1.21 -8.77
C MET A 76 7.69 2.61 -9.30
N GLY A 77 7.38 3.62 -8.50
CA GLY A 77 7.72 5.01 -8.80
C GLY A 77 7.67 5.92 -7.58
N LEU A 78 8.00 7.19 -7.80
CA LEU A 78 7.90 8.26 -6.81
C LEU A 78 6.62 9.06 -7.08
N ALA A 79 5.71 9.11 -6.11
CA ALA A 79 4.57 10.01 -6.13
C ALA A 79 5.07 11.45 -5.93
N GLU A 80 5.04 12.28 -6.98
CA GLU A 80 5.60 13.64 -6.95
C GLU A 80 4.57 14.67 -6.48
N ALA A 81 3.33 14.59 -6.96
CA ALA A 81 2.27 15.55 -6.64
C ALA A 81 0.88 14.95 -6.81
N PHE A 82 -0.09 15.44 -6.02
CA PHE A 82 -1.51 15.17 -6.20
C PHE A 82 -2.18 16.33 -6.93
N ASP A 83 -2.96 16.02 -7.96
CA ASP A 83 -3.82 16.97 -8.66
C ASP A 83 -5.25 16.80 -8.15
N GLU A 84 -5.72 17.80 -7.41
CA GLU A 84 -7.08 17.84 -6.84
C GLU A 84 -8.17 17.92 -7.91
N THR A 85 -7.86 18.50 -9.09
CA THR A 85 -8.84 18.66 -10.17
C THR A 85 -9.19 17.31 -10.80
N THR A 86 -8.20 16.44 -10.94
CA THR A 86 -8.38 15.12 -11.57
C THR A 86 -8.42 13.97 -10.57
N ALA A 87 -8.18 14.26 -9.28
CA ALA A 87 -8.05 13.30 -8.18
C ALA A 87 -7.01 12.20 -8.50
N ARG A 88 -5.84 12.62 -9.02
CA ARG A 88 -4.77 11.71 -9.43
C ARG A 88 -3.40 12.15 -8.93
N TRP A 89 -2.58 11.17 -8.61
CA TRP A 89 -1.17 11.33 -8.31
C TRP A 89 -0.33 11.26 -9.57
N THR A 90 0.54 12.25 -9.77
CA THR A 90 1.66 12.15 -10.72
C THR A 90 2.74 11.27 -10.12
N VAL A 91 3.04 10.16 -10.78
CA VAL A 91 4.08 9.21 -10.36
C VAL A 91 5.18 9.15 -11.41
N LYS A 92 6.42 9.36 -10.98
CA LYS A 92 7.63 9.17 -11.78
C LYS A 92 8.10 7.72 -11.67
N LEU A 93 7.98 6.98 -12.77
CA LEU A 93 8.39 5.57 -12.89
C LEU A 93 9.90 5.42 -13.09
N SER A 94 10.41 4.21 -12.95
CA SER A 94 11.84 3.84 -12.96
C SER A 94 12.61 4.19 -14.25
N GLY A 95 11.96 4.67 -15.31
CA GLY A 95 12.60 5.17 -16.55
C GLY A 95 12.54 6.68 -16.72
N GLY A 96 12.15 7.43 -15.68
CA GLY A 96 11.94 8.89 -15.74
C GLY A 96 10.59 9.33 -16.32
N VAL A 97 9.80 8.39 -16.85
CA VAL A 97 8.44 8.63 -17.36
C VAL A 97 7.50 9.00 -16.21
N ARG A 98 6.66 10.01 -16.43
CA ARG A 98 5.60 10.43 -15.49
C ARG A 98 4.24 9.98 -16.01
N LYS A 99 3.44 9.37 -15.13
CA LYS A 99 2.05 8.98 -15.42
C LYS A 99 1.16 9.35 -14.23
N ALA A 100 -0.10 9.65 -14.53
CA ALA A 100 -1.10 9.98 -13.53
C ALA A 100 -1.93 8.75 -13.14
N PHE A 101 -2.09 8.49 -11.85
CA PHE A 101 -2.83 7.34 -11.32
C PHE A 101 -3.82 7.79 -10.25
N LYS A 102 -4.96 7.11 -10.15
CA LYS A 102 -5.84 7.29 -8.98
C LYS A 102 -5.11 6.79 -7.74
N GLU A 103 -5.44 7.37 -6.59
CA GLU A 103 -4.91 6.93 -5.30
C GLU A 103 -5.17 5.43 -5.07
N ASP A 104 -6.36 4.92 -5.41
CA ASP A 104 -6.72 3.49 -5.33
C ASP A 104 -5.81 2.56 -6.15
N ASN A 105 -5.13 3.09 -7.17
CA ASN A 105 -4.19 2.36 -8.01
C ASN A 105 -2.76 2.43 -7.49
N LEU A 106 -2.54 3.05 -6.35
CA LEU A 106 -1.24 3.28 -5.76
C LEU A 106 -1.19 2.73 -4.36
N VAL A 107 -0.05 2.14 -4.06
CA VAL A 107 0.22 1.55 -2.77
C VAL A 107 1.51 2.15 -2.26
N ALA A 108 1.44 2.88 -1.15
CA ALA A 108 2.60 3.48 -0.51
C ALA A 108 3.58 2.37 -0.08
N LEU A 109 4.81 2.47 -0.58
CA LEU A 109 5.95 1.69 -0.11
C LEU A 109 6.61 2.48 1.00
N GLN A 110 6.82 1.84 2.16
CA GLN A 110 7.77 2.39 3.11
C GLN A 110 9.16 2.30 2.52
N ARG A 111 9.92 3.38 2.60
CA ARG A 111 11.37 3.21 2.77
C ARG A 111 11.54 2.51 4.11
N ALA A 112 12.20 1.35 4.12
CA ALA A 112 12.77 0.81 5.35
C ALA A 112 13.47 1.97 6.06
N GLY A 113 13.16 2.14 7.35
CA GLY A 113 13.60 3.30 8.14
C GLY A 113 15.06 3.61 7.87
N ARG A 114 15.35 4.88 7.57
CA ARG A 114 16.57 5.46 8.13
C ARG A 114 16.21 5.85 9.55
N ASP A 115 16.24 4.85 10.43
CA ASP A 115 16.66 5.10 11.81
C ASP A 115 18.19 5.07 11.76
N ALA A 116 18.77 6.23 11.53
CA ALA A 116 20.18 6.56 11.73
C ALA A 116 20.27 8.09 11.73
N ASP A 117 19.94 8.71 12.86
CA ASP A 117 20.92 9.22 13.84
C ASP A 117 20.21 9.55 15.16
#